data_AF-A0A832ZM93-F1
#
_entry.id   AF-A0A832ZM93-F1
#
_cell.length_a   1.000
_cell.length_b   1.000
_cell.length_c   1.000
_cell.angle_alpha   90.00
_cell.angle_beta   90.00
_cell.angle_gamma   90.00
#
_symmetry.space_group_name_H-M   'P 1'
#
loop_
_entity.id
_entity.type
_entity.pdbx_description
1 polymer ?
#
loop_
_entity_poly.entity_id
_entity_poly.type
_entity_poly.pdbx_seq_one_letter_code
_entity_poly.pdbx_strand_id
1 'polypeptide(L)'
;MNQPILLYSRCKVSLEEEIINYLKENPGASIREIAEALGLNYSIVRTIIYKLRSNGIISKSEKGFYILRDRSRYAGLKDTTKTNVDTLVDTMEQLRSLVNEITKRIESLELKYENISKDLSVYTSLKELVIQLKETIDKVNTKITFLEKEITNLKKQIETLSKYTSTLRRVVPSKDRDVKSSIQALLKSQGVIEVEEAKKIADSRIIHELIERGVILIIGPYIVSKEYYNQFKRKFPIPLSEERKLNSLERKLLKVMLSEGLAYIHGGKEYRIIE
;
A
#
# COMPACT_ATOMS: atom_id res chain seq x y z
N MET A 1 -62.63 -23.21 -18.03
CA MET A 1 -63.77 -22.50 -17.42
C MET A 1 -63.47 -21.00 -17.43
N ASN A 2 -64.32 -20.25 -18.16
CA ASN A 2 -64.64 -18.81 -18.11
C ASN A 2 -63.48 -17.80 -18.14
N GLN A 3 -63.08 -17.28 -19.31
CA GLN A 3 -63.71 -16.26 -20.20
C GLN A 3 -63.16 -14.84 -19.92
N PRO A 4 -62.66 -14.13 -20.95
CA PRO A 4 -62.25 -12.73 -20.85
C PRO A 4 -63.48 -11.81 -20.83
N ILE A 5 -63.47 -10.83 -19.93
CA ILE A 5 -64.51 -9.82 -19.80
C ILE A 5 -64.42 -8.86 -21.00
N LEU A 6 -65.28 -9.06 -21.99
CA LEU A 6 -65.62 -8.02 -22.97
C LEU A 6 -66.55 -7.02 -22.28
N LEU A 7 -65.98 -5.96 -21.70
CA LEU A 7 -66.76 -4.76 -21.36
C LEU A 7 -67.09 -4.04 -22.67
N TYR A 8 -68.16 -4.49 -23.33
CA TYR A 8 -68.92 -3.67 -24.27
C TYR A 8 -69.44 -2.47 -23.48
N SER A 9 -68.65 -1.39 -23.46
CA SER A 9 -69.10 -0.08 -23.05
C SER A 9 -70.16 0.35 -24.05
N ARG A 10 -71.43 0.08 -23.72
CA ARG A 10 -72.59 0.68 -24.36
C ARG A 10 -72.48 2.19 -24.14
N CYS A 11 -71.77 2.86 -25.04
CA CYS A 11 -71.76 4.30 -25.13
C CYS A 11 -73.22 4.74 -25.24
N LYS A 12 -73.69 5.61 -24.33
CA LYS A 12 -75.00 6.27 -24.47
C LYS A 12 -74.94 7.08 -25.76
N VAL A 13 -75.33 6.47 -26.86
CA VAL A 13 -75.46 7.13 -28.16
C VAL A 13 -76.48 8.24 -27.98
N SER A 14 -76.12 9.47 -28.34
CA SER A 14 -77.02 10.62 -28.22
C SER A 14 -78.24 10.42 -29.11
N LEU A 15 -79.42 10.94 -28.73
CA LEU A 15 -80.63 10.89 -29.58
C LEU A 15 -80.38 11.47 -30.98
N GLU A 16 -79.44 12.42 -31.09
CA GLU A 16 -79.00 12.97 -32.38
C GLU A 16 -78.24 11.94 -33.23
N GLU A 17 -77.34 11.17 -32.60
CA GLU A 17 -76.57 10.11 -33.25
C GLU A 17 -77.46 8.93 -33.63
N GLU A 18 -78.48 8.63 -32.83
CA GLU A 18 -79.45 7.57 -33.11
C GLU A 18 -80.30 7.91 -34.34
N ILE A 19 -80.76 9.17 -34.46
CA ILE A 19 -81.45 9.68 -35.65
C ILE A 19 -80.52 9.70 -36.87
N ILE A 20 -79.26 10.10 -36.70
CA ILE A 20 -78.27 10.08 -37.79
C ILE A 20 -78.02 8.64 -38.26
N ASN A 21 -77.84 7.68 -37.35
CA ASN A 21 -77.61 6.28 -37.72
C ASN A 21 -78.84 5.70 -38.42
N TYR A 22 -80.05 6.00 -37.95
CA TYR A 22 -81.26 5.58 -38.64
C TYR A 22 -81.36 6.14 -40.06
N LEU A 23 -81.00 7.41 -40.28
CA LEU A 23 -80.96 8.04 -41.60
C LEU A 23 -79.83 7.53 -42.52
N LYS A 24 -78.76 6.94 -41.97
CA LYS A 24 -77.74 6.24 -42.78
C LYS A 24 -78.30 4.96 -43.38
N GLU A 25 -79.03 4.19 -42.59
CA GLU A 25 -79.64 2.92 -43.01
C GLU A 25 -80.90 3.15 -43.86
N ASN A 26 -81.63 4.24 -43.61
CA ASN A 26 -82.89 4.57 -44.28
C ASN A 26 -82.87 5.99 -44.88
N PRO A 27 -82.12 6.22 -45.97
CA PRO A 27 -82.05 7.53 -46.61
C PRO A 27 -83.41 7.89 -47.23
N GLY A 28 -83.88 9.11 -46.95
CA GLY A 28 -85.20 9.56 -47.38
C GLY A 28 -86.32 9.24 -46.40
N ALA A 29 -86.02 8.82 -45.17
CA ALA A 29 -87.07 8.69 -44.15
C ALA A 29 -87.68 10.06 -43.78
N SER A 30 -88.98 10.06 -43.50
CA SER A 30 -89.74 11.21 -43.00
C SER A 30 -89.63 11.32 -41.47
N ILE A 31 -89.90 12.50 -40.91
CA ILE A 31 -89.91 12.71 -39.45
C ILE A 31 -90.85 11.71 -38.75
N ARG A 32 -91.95 11.33 -39.41
CA ARG A 32 -92.93 10.39 -38.86
C ARG A 32 -92.38 8.97 -38.79
N GLU A 33 -91.75 8.51 -39.86
CA GLU A 33 -91.12 7.17 -39.91
C GLU A 33 -89.97 7.07 -38.91
N ILE A 34 -89.15 8.12 -38.78
CA ILE A 34 -88.06 8.18 -37.78
C ILE A 34 -88.62 8.11 -36.35
N ALA A 35 -89.70 8.85 -36.08
CA ALA A 35 -90.33 8.87 -34.76
C ALA A 35 -90.95 7.51 -34.39
N GLU A 36 -91.61 6.85 -35.35
CA GLU A 36 -92.21 5.54 -35.16
C GLU A 36 -91.15 4.44 -34.98
N ALA A 37 -90.11 4.44 -35.82
CA ALA A 37 -89.06 3.43 -35.77
C ALA A 37 -88.18 3.52 -34.51
N LEU A 38 -87.93 4.73 -34.00
CA LEU A 38 -87.14 4.96 -32.79
C LEU A 38 -87.99 5.02 -31.51
N GLY A 39 -89.33 4.95 -31.62
CA GLY A 39 -90.24 5.10 -30.48
C GLY A 39 -90.17 6.48 -29.81
N LEU A 40 -89.78 7.52 -30.55
CA LEU A 40 -89.57 8.87 -30.05
C LEU A 40 -90.77 9.76 -30.32
N ASN A 41 -90.98 10.77 -29.46
CA ASN A 41 -92.02 11.76 -29.69
C ASN A 41 -91.72 12.57 -30.97
N TYR A 42 -92.71 12.68 -31.87
CA TYR A 42 -92.60 13.42 -33.13
C TYR A 42 -92.01 14.82 -32.97
N SER A 43 -92.38 15.55 -31.91
CA SER A 43 -91.89 16.92 -31.65
C SER A 43 -90.40 16.95 -31.32
N ILE A 44 -89.90 15.93 -30.62
CA ILE A 44 -88.48 15.78 -30.29
C ILE A 44 -87.68 15.50 -31.57
N VAL A 45 -88.15 14.53 -32.38
CA VAL A 45 -87.51 14.19 -33.66
C VAL A 45 -87.51 15.38 -34.61
N ARG A 46 -88.62 16.12 -34.71
CA ARG A 46 -88.71 17.34 -35.52
C ARG A 46 -87.69 18.39 -35.10
N THR A 47 -87.56 18.63 -33.79
CA THR A 47 -86.59 19.59 -33.24
C THR A 47 -85.16 19.19 -33.57
N ILE A 48 -84.82 17.91 -33.37
CA ILE A 48 -83.48 17.39 -33.68
C ILE A 48 -83.19 17.44 -35.17
N ILE A 49 -84.12 17.03 -36.03
CA ILE A 49 -83.98 17.09 -37.49
C ILE A 49 -83.76 18.53 -37.98
N TYR A 50 -84.48 19.52 -37.43
CA TYR A 50 -84.22 20.91 -37.80
C TYR A 50 -82.87 21.42 -37.32
N LYS A 51 -82.43 21.01 -36.12
CA LYS A 51 -81.09 21.31 -35.61
C LYS A 51 -79.99 20.68 -36.47
N LEU A 52 -80.15 19.43 -36.88
CA LEU A 52 -79.22 18.74 -37.76
C LEU A 52 -79.19 19.39 -39.17
N ARG A 53 -80.34 19.88 -39.64
CA ARG A 53 -80.42 20.62 -40.91
C ARG A 53 -79.74 21.99 -40.82
N SER A 54 -79.97 22.76 -39.76
CA SER A 54 -79.31 24.06 -39.56
C SER A 54 -77.79 23.90 -39.44
N ASN A 55 -77.34 22.77 -38.88
CA ASN A 55 -75.92 22.44 -38.76
C ASN A 55 -75.31 21.89 -40.07
N GLY A 56 -76.09 21.77 -41.14
CA GLY A 56 -75.62 21.27 -42.43
C GLY A 56 -75.27 19.78 -42.45
N ILE A 57 -75.72 19.01 -41.45
CA ILE A 57 -75.47 17.56 -41.32
C ILE A 57 -76.47 16.78 -42.17
N ILE A 58 -77.70 17.28 -42.32
CA ILE A 58 -78.74 16.65 -43.13
C ILE A 58 -79.43 17.66 -44.05
N SER A 59 -80.03 17.18 -45.14
CA SER A 59 -80.87 17.98 -46.02
C SER A 59 -82.17 17.25 -46.37
N LYS A 60 -83.18 18.02 -46.81
CA LYS A 60 -84.53 17.54 -47.14
C LYS A 60 -84.69 17.45 -48.66
N SER A 61 -85.16 16.30 -49.14
CA SER A 61 -85.58 16.07 -50.52
C SER A 61 -87.10 15.93 -50.57
N GLU A 62 -87.63 15.71 -51.77
CA GLU A 62 -89.02 15.34 -51.98
C GLU A 62 -89.41 14.03 -51.29
N LYS A 63 -88.45 13.11 -51.10
CA LYS A 63 -88.70 11.79 -50.50
C LYS A 63 -88.49 11.75 -48.98
N GLY A 64 -87.66 12.64 -48.42
CA GLY A 64 -87.43 12.75 -46.97
C GLY A 64 -86.07 13.35 -46.63
N PHE A 65 -85.44 12.94 -45.52
CA PHE A 65 -84.16 13.50 -45.07
C PHE A 65 -82.97 12.61 -45.46
N TYR A 66 -81.84 13.24 -45.80
CA TYR A 66 -80.59 12.56 -46.17
C TYR A 66 -79.38 13.25 -45.53
N ILE A 67 -78.32 12.49 -45.26
CA ILE A 67 -77.11 13.00 -44.62
C ILE A 67 -76.21 13.67 -45.67
N LEU A 68 -75.83 14.92 -45.41
CA LEU A 68 -74.79 15.63 -46.12
C LEU A 68 -73.46 15.32 -45.42
N ARG A 69 -72.50 14.74 -46.16
CA ARG A 69 -71.17 14.28 -45.69
C ARG A 69 -70.73 14.78 -44.31
N ASP A 70 -70.49 13.80 -43.44
CA ASP A 70 -69.96 13.84 -42.07
C ASP A 70 -68.83 14.89 -41.83
N ARG A 71 -69.21 16.16 -41.62
CA ARG A 71 -68.29 17.25 -41.23
C ARG A 71 -68.17 17.43 -39.71
N SER A 72 -69.00 16.74 -38.93
CA SER A 72 -69.07 16.87 -37.47
C SER A 72 -67.81 16.39 -36.74
N ARG A 73 -66.94 15.63 -37.43
CA ARG A 73 -65.70 15.10 -36.83
C ARG A 73 -64.52 16.09 -36.82
N TYR A 74 -64.58 17.25 -37.46
CA TYR A 74 -63.38 18.10 -37.63
C TYR A 74 -63.26 19.28 -36.64
N ALA A 75 -64.31 19.65 -35.91
CA ALA A 75 -64.28 20.79 -34.99
C ALA A 75 -63.76 20.41 -33.59
N GLY A 76 -64.17 19.27 -33.03
CA GLY A 76 -63.72 18.80 -31.71
C GLY A 76 -62.37 18.06 -31.69
N LEU A 77 -61.84 17.69 -32.86
CA LEU A 77 -60.56 17.00 -32.97
C LEU A 77 -59.35 17.93 -32.81
N LYS A 78 -59.47 19.24 -33.09
CA LYS A 78 -58.31 20.16 -33.04
C LYS A 78 -57.81 20.42 -31.61
N ASP A 79 -58.70 20.60 -30.64
CA ASP A 79 -58.30 20.92 -29.27
C ASP A 79 -57.86 19.67 -28.48
N THR A 80 -58.48 18.52 -28.73
CA THR A 80 -58.08 17.24 -28.13
C THR A 80 -56.78 16.69 -28.71
N THR A 81 -56.53 16.87 -30.01
CA THR A 81 -55.23 16.49 -30.59
C THR A 81 -54.11 17.41 -30.14
N LYS A 82 -54.35 18.72 -30.00
CA LYS A 82 -53.35 19.67 -29.51
C LYS A 82 -52.95 19.40 -28.05
N THR A 83 -53.92 19.20 -27.16
CA THR A 83 -53.65 18.86 -25.75
C THR A 83 -52.92 17.53 -25.59
N ASN A 84 -53.28 16.50 -26.36
CA ASN A 84 -52.53 15.24 -26.37
C ASN A 84 -51.11 15.42 -26.89
N VAL A 85 -50.90 16.25 -27.92
CA VAL A 85 -49.56 16.58 -28.43
C VAL A 85 -48.72 17.29 -27.36
N ASP A 86 -49.28 18.28 -26.65
CA ASP A 86 -48.56 19.01 -25.59
C ASP A 86 -48.13 18.06 -24.46
N THR A 87 -49.02 17.17 -24.00
CA THR A 87 -48.66 16.15 -22.99
C THR A 87 -47.58 15.17 -23.48
N LEU A 88 -47.59 14.82 -24.76
CA LEU A 88 -46.54 13.97 -25.36
C LEU A 88 -45.20 14.70 -25.41
N VAL A 89 -45.20 16.01 -25.69
CA VAL A 89 -43.97 16.82 -25.67
C VAL A 89 -43.39 16.88 -24.25
N ASP A 90 -44.21 17.11 -23.24
CA ASP A 90 -43.76 17.15 -21.84
C ASP A 90 -43.17 15.80 -21.40
N THR A 91 -43.83 14.69 -21.74
CA THR A 91 -43.31 13.35 -21.43
C THR A 91 -42.02 13.05 -22.19
N MET A 92 -41.88 13.49 -23.45
CA MET A 92 -40.64 13.38 -24.20
C MET A 92 -39.50 14.16 -23.56
N GLU A 93 -39.77 15.35 -23.02
CA GLU A 93 -38.77 16.17 -22.36
C GLU A 93 -38.30 15.54 -21.03
N GLN A 94 -39.24 15.00 -20.24
CA GLN A 94 -38.92 14.23 -19.04
C GLN A 94 -38.07 12.99 -19.36
N LEU A 95 -38.44 12.23 -20.39
CA LEU A 95 -37.67 11.07 -20.83
C LEU A 95 -36.26 11.45 -21.29
N ARG A 96 -36.11 12.55 -22.03
CA ARG A 96 -34.78 13.07 -22.42
C ARG A 96 -33.93 13.43 -21.20
N SER A 97 -34.53 14.06 -20.19
CA SER A 97 -33.82 14.37 -18.94
C SER A 97 -33.34 13.09 -18.24
N LEU A 98 -34.20 12.09 -18.11
CA LEU A 98 -33.86 10.80 -17.49
C LEU A 98 -32.78 10.06 -18.28
N VAL A 99 -32.86 10.05 -19.60
CA VAL A 99 -31.81 9.45 -20.46
C VAL A 99 -30.48 10.14 -20.22
N ASN A 100 -30.44 11.47 -20.19
CA ASN A 100 -29.21 12.22 -19.93
C ASN A 100 -28.61 11.91 -18.54
N GLU A 101 -29.44 11.74 -17.51
CA GLU A 101 -28.98 11.36 -16.17
C GLU A 101 -28.41 9.93 -16.15
N ILE A 102 -29.09 8.99 -16.80
CA ILE A 102 -28.63 7.62 -16.95
C ILE A 102 -27.29 7.58 -17.69
N THR A 103 -27.15 8.32 -18.79
CA THR A 103 -25.90 8.41 -19.56
C THR A 103 -24.74 8.89 -18.69
N LYS A 104 -24.92 9.98 -17.94
CA LYS A 104 -23.89 10.48 -17.00
C LYS A 104 -23.51 9.44 -15.95
N ARG A 105 -24.48 8.67 -15.46
CA ARG A 105 -24.24 7.62 -14.46
C ARG A 105 -23.49 6.44 -15.05
N ILE A 106 -23.76 6.07 -16.30
CA ILE A 106 -23.01 5.04 -17.03
C ILE A 106 -21.55 5.48 -17.19
N GLU A 107 -21.30 6.70 -17.69
CA GLU A 107 -19.94 7.24 -17.84
C GLU A 107 -19.15 7.22 -16.52
N SER A 108 -19.79 7.60 -15.41
CA SER A 108 -19.16 7.55 -14.08
C SER A 108 -18.83 6.12 -13.64
N LEU A 109 -19.71 5.15 -13.93
CA LEU A 109 -19.49 3.76 -13.60
C LEU A 109 -18.40 3.13 -14.46
N GLU A 110 -18.32 3.48 -15.74
CA GLU A 110 -17.25 3.03 -16.65
C GLU A 110 -15.87 3.47 -16.14
N LEU A 111 -15.73 4.73 -15.73
CA LEU A 111 -14.49 5.22 -15.12
C LEU A 111 -14.11 4.47 -13.83
N LYS A 112 -15.09 4.18 -12.97
CA LYS A 112 -14.86 3.38 -11.75
C LYS A 112 -14.44 1.96 -12.09
N TYR A 113 -15.07 1.35 -13.08
CA TYR A 113 -14.72 0.00 -13.53
C TYR A 113 -13.30 -0.05 -14.10
N GLU A 114 -12.90 0.94 -14.90
CA GLU A 114 -11.55 1.04 -15.43
C GLU A 114 -10.50 1.15 -14.32
N ASN A 115 -10.77 1.97 -13.30
CA ASN A 115 -9.88 2.10 -12.14
C ASN A 115 -9.77 0.78 -11.34
N ILE A 116 -10.90 0.13 -11.06
CA ILE A 116 -10.90 -1.18 -10.38
C ILE A 116 -10.15 -2.23 -11.20
N SER A 117 -10.29 -2.21 -12.52
CA SER A 117 -9.57 -3.12 -13.41
C SER A 117 -8.05 -2.91 -13.33
N LYS A 118 -7.60 -1.65 -13.28
CA LYS A 118 -6.17 -1.30 -13.06
C LYS A 118 -5.69 -1.78 -11.70
N ASP A 119 -6.44 -1.52 -10.64
CA ASP A 119 -6.09 -1.95 -9.27
C ASP A 119 -6.00 -3.48 -9.16
N LEU A 120 -6.89 -4.21 -9.85
CA LEU A 120 -6.88 -5.68 -9.90
C LEU A 120 -5.60 -6.21 -10.59
N SER A 121 -5.15 -5.53 -11.65
CA SER A 121 -3.89 -5.87 -12.33
C SER A 121 -2.69 -5.71 -11.38
N VAL A 122 -2.61 -4.56 -10.69
CA VAL A 122 -1.55 -4.31 -9.69
C VAL A 122 -1.58 -5.36 -8.57
N TYR A 123 -2.76 -5.67 -8.04
CA TYR A 123 -2.92 -6.69 -7.00
C TYR A 123 -2.43 -8.07 -7.46
N THR A 124 -2.68 -8.44 -8.71
CA THR A 124 -2.21 -9.72 -9.28
C THR A 124 -0.69 -9.78 -9.33
N SER A 125 -0.04 -8.72 -9.82
CA SER A 125 1.43 -8.64 -9.84
C SER A 125 2.04 -8.64 -8.43
N LEU A 126 1.42 -7.94 -7.47
CA LEU A 126 1.85 -7.96 -6.08
C LEU A 126 1.74 -9.35 -5.46
N LYS A 127 0.66 -10.07 -5.75
CA LYS A 127 0.44 -11.44 -5.27
C LYS A 127 1.54 -12.39 -5.79
N GLU A 128 1.90 -12.28 -7.06
CA GLU A 128 3.00 -13.06 -7.66
C GLU A 128 4.34 -12.74 -6.99
N LEU A 129 4.65 -11.46 -6.77
CA LEU A 129 5.87 -11.04 -6.09
C LEU A 129 5.94 -11.61 -4.65
N VAL A 130 4.83 -11.61 -3.92
CA VAL A 130 4.77 -12.21 -2.57
C VAL A 130 5.04 -13.71 -2.61
N ILE A 131 4.57 -14.43 -3.63
CA ILE A 131 4.88 -15.87 -3.81
C ILE A 131 6.38 -16.06 -4.03
N GLN A 132 6.99 -15.28 -4.93
CA GLN A 132 8.43 -15.35 -5.21
C GLN A 132 9.29 -15.02 -3.98
N LEU A 133 8.87 -14.03 -3.18
CA LEU A 133 9.54 -13.67 -1.94
C LEU A 133 9.48 -14.81 -0.91
N LYS A 134 8.33 -15.48 -0.77
CA LYS A 134 8.19 -16.65 0.12
C LYS A 134 9.12 -17.78 -0.29
N GLU A 135 9.17 -18.11 -1.59
CA GLU A 135 10.09 -19.14 -2.09
C GLU A 135 11.57 -18.78 -1.83
N THR A 136 11.91 -17.51 -1.97
CA THR A 136 13.28 -17.02 -1.70
C THR A 136 13.61 -17.14 -0.21
N ILE A 137 12.67 -16.78 0.67
CA ILE A 137 12.82 -16.92 2.12
C ILE A 137 13.05 -18.39 2.49
N ASP A 138 12.29 -19.32 1.91
CA ASP A 138 12.45 -20.75 2.17
C ASP A 138 13.83 -21.27 1.71
N LYS A 139 14.29 -20.83 0.53
CA LYS A 139 15.66 -21.13 0.04
C LYS A 139 16.75 -20.56 0.96
N VAL A 140 16.53 -19.39 1.54
CA VAL A 140 17.49 -18.79 2.49
C VAL A 140 17.48 -19.56 3.81
N ASN A 141 16.30 -19.90 4.35
CA ASN A 141 16.16 -20.64 5.60
C ASN A 141 16.82 -22.03 5.52
N THR A 142 16.62 -22.74 4.41
CA THR A 142 17.30 -24.03 4.18
C THR A 142 18.83 -23.89 4.15
N LYS A 143 19.36 -22.82 3.54
CA LYS A 143 20.82 -22.54 3.59
C LYS A 143 21.30 -22.19 4.99
N ILE A 144 20.55 -21.37 5.75
CA ILE A 144 20.89 -21.02 7.13
C ILE A 144 20.98 -22.28 7.99
N THR A 145 19.96 -23.14 7.95
CA THR A 145 19.96 -24.39 8.74
C THR A 145 21.09 -25.34 8.36
N PHE A 146 21.51 -25.36 7.09
CA PHE A 146 22.69 -26.11 6.65
C PHE A 146 23.99 -25.52 7.23
N LEU A 147 24.18 -24.21 7.10
CA LEU A 147 25.36 -23.52 7.63
C LEU A 147 25.46 -23.62 9.16
N GLU A 148 24.34 -23.54 9.86
CA GLU A 148 24.28 -23.76 11.32
C GLU A 148 24.79 -25.15 11.70
N LYS A 149 24.38 -26.19 10.96
CA LYS A 149 24.88 -27.56 11.16
C LYS A 149 26.39 -27.63 10.93
N GLU A 150 26.91 -27.03 9.86
CA GLU A 150 28.36 -26.99 9.60
C GLU A 150 29.12 -26.28 10.71
N ILE A 151 28.63 -25.12 11.18
CA ILE A 151 29.23 -24.38 12.28
C ILE A 151 29.26 -25.23 13.56
N THR A 152 28.18 -25.94 13.89
CA THR A 152 28.17 -26.81 15.08
C THR A 152 29.17 -27.95 14.96
N ASN A 153 29.32 -28.53 13.76
CA ASN A 153 30.31 -29.56 13.50
C ASN A 153 31.75 -29.02 13.64
N LEU A 154 32.05 -27.88 13.03
CA LEU A 154 33.35 -27.23 13.14
C LEU A 154 33.69 -26.86 14.58
N LYS A 155 32.71 -26.36 15.37
CA LYS A 155 32.90 -26.09 16.80
C LYS A 155 33.30 -27.36 17.57
N LYS A 156 32.65 -28.50 17.32
CA LYS A 156 33.01 -29.79 17.93
C LYS A 156 34.44 -30.21 17.54
N GLN A 157 34.82 -30.06 16.27
CA GLN A 157 36.17 -30.38 15.82
C GLN A 157 37.22 -29.51 16.52
N ILE A 158 36.99 -28.20 16.62
CA ILE A 158 37.87 -27.26 17.33
C ILE A 158 37.99 -27.64 18.81
N GLU A 159 36.90 -27.98 19.49
CA GLU A 159 36.94 -28.39 20.89
C GLU A 159 37.78 -29.66 21.08
N THR A 160 37.65 -30.62 20.16
CA THR A 160 38.41 -31.87 20.18
C THR A 160 39.91 -31.60 19.99
N LEU A 161 40.26 -30.75 19.01
CA LEU A 161 41.64 -30.32 18.77
C LEU A 161 42.21 -29.52 19.96
N SER A 162 41.41 -28.66 20.58
CA SER A 162 41.80 -27.90 21.76
C SER A 162 42.14 -28.82 22.94
N LYS A 163 41.32 -29.86 23.17
CA LYS A 163 41.61 -30.89 24.18
C LYS A 163 42.94 -31.59 23.88
N TYR A 164 43.16 -32.01 22.63
CA TYR A 164 44.41 -32.67 22.22
C TYR A 164 45.65 -31.78 22.35
N THR A 165 45.56 -30.49 21.97
CA THR A 165 46.68 -29.55 22.14
C THR A 165 46.98 -29.28 23.62
N SER A 166 45.95 -29.22 24.47
CA SER A 166 46.12 -29.03 25.92
C SER A 166 46.84 -30.20 26.59
N THR A 167 46.57 -31.45 26.15
CA THR A 167 47.24 -32.64 26.67
C THR A 167 48.68 -32.70 26.17
N LEU A 168 48.93 -32.46 24.88
CA LEU A 168 50.30 -32.37 24.33
C LEU A 168 51.15 -31.32 25.06
N ARG A 169 50.59 -30.13 25.34
CA ARG A 169 51.30 -29.06 26.08
C ARG A 169 51.69 -29.46 27.51
N ARG A 170 50.99 -30.42 28.12
CA ARG A 170 51.33 -30.94 29.45
C ARG A 170 52.42 -32.00 29.41
N VAL A 171 52.45 -32.80 28.34
CA VAL A 171 53.38 -33.93 28.20
C VAL A 171 54.75 -33.49 27.67
N VAL A 172 54.83 -32.37 26.95
CA VAL A 172 56.11 -31.83 26.45
C VAL A 172 56.67 -30.78 27.43
N PRO A 173 57.80 -31.01 28.12
CA PRO A 173 58.54 -29.95 28.78
C PRO A 173 59.16 -29.08 27.69
N SER A 174 58.63 -27.88 27.47
CA SER A 174 59.11 -26.98 26.43
C SER A 174 60.25 -26.12 26.93
N LYS A 175 61.36 -26.05 26.16
CA LYS A 175 62.43 -25.04 26.29
C LYS A 175 61.87 -23.62 26.50
N ASP A 176 60.70 -23.34 25.93
CA ASP A 176 59.99 -22.07 26.08
C ASP A 176 59.60 -21.73 27.52
N ARG A 177 59.36 -22.70 28.42
CA ARG A 177 59.09 -22.42 29.84
C ARG A 177 60.34 -21.89 30.54
N ASP A 178 61.49 -22.49 30.27
CA ASP A 178 62.76 -22.08 30.86
C ASP A 178 63.15 -20.69 30.33
N VAL A 179 63.00 -20.46 29.03
CA VAL A 179 63.28 -19.17 28.38
C VAL A 179 62.34 -18.06 28.88
N LYS A 180 61.05 -18.35 29.04
CA LYS A 180 60.07 -17.40 29.61
C LYS A 180 60.41 -17.03 31.05
N SER A 181 60.87 -18.00 31.84
CA SER A 181 61.31 -17.79 33.22
C SER A 181 62.57 -16.91 33.26
N SER A 182 63.49 -17.08 32.32
CA SER A 182 64.72 -16.27 32.21
C SER A 182 64.45 -14.79 31.89
N ILE A 183 63.58 -14.47 30.92
CA ILE A 183 63.21 -13.07 30.64
C ILE A 183 62.50 -12.44 31.83
N GLN A 184 61.58 -13.16 32.47
CA GLN A 184 60.88 -12.65 33.66
C GLN A 184 61.83 -12.44 34.84
N ALA A 185 62.84 -13.30 35.03
CA ALA A 185 63.85 -13.14 36.06
C ALA A 185 64.73 -11.90 35.81
N LEU A 186 65.16 -11.67 34.56
CA LEU A 186 65.93 -10.49 34.18
C LEU A 186 65.13 -9.20 34.36
N LEU A 187 63.85 -9.20 33.98
CA LEU A 187 62.98 -8.05 34.18
C LEU A 187 62.66 -7.78 35.65
N LYS A 188 62.66 -8.81 36.50
CA LYS A 188 62.54 -8.63 37.95
C LYS A 188 63.80 -8.03 38.57
N SER A 189 64.99 -8.33 38.04
CA SER A 189 66.25 -7.84 38.60
C SER A 189 66.62 -6.43 38.08
N GLN A 190 66.39 -6.16 36.79
CA GLN A 190 66.80 -4.91 36.15
C GLN A 190 65.64 -3.94 35.88
N GLY A 191 64.40 -4.43 35.79
CA GLY A 191 63.21 -3.60 35.52
C GLY A 191 63.03 -3.20 34.04
N VAL A 192 64.13 -2.94 33.33
CA VAL A 192 64.20 -2.50 31.92
C VAL A 192 65.28 -3.28 31.19
N ILE A 193 64.99 -3.78 29.98
CA ILE A 193 65.92 -4.50 29.10
C ILE A 193 65.78 -3.95 27.68
N GLU A 194 66.85 -3.93 26.88
CA GLU A 194 66.75 -3.56 25.45
C GLU A 194 66.06 -4.65 24.64
N VAL A 195 65.22 -4.26 23.68
CA VAL A 195 64.49 -5.20 22.80
C VAL A 195 65.46 -6.14 22.07
N GLU A 196 66.61 -5.63 21.64
CA GLU A 196 67.65 -6.42 20.97
C GLU A 196 68.35 -7.42 21.90
N GLU A 197 68.49 -7.09 23.18
CA GLU A 197 69.02 -8.01 24.18
C GLU A 197 68.00 -9.10 24.53
N ALA A 198 66.72 -8.73 24.65
CA ALA A 198 65.64 -9.69 24.87
C ALA A 198 65.51 -10.69 23.71
N LYS A 199 65.68 -10.25 22.46
CA LYS A 199 65.67 -11.10 21.26
C LYS A 199 66.81 -12.13 21.21
N LYS A 200 67.94 -11.86 21.88
CA LYS A 200 69.04 -12.85 22.00
C LYS A 200 68.71 -13.98 22.95
N ILE A 201 67.79 -13.74 23.89
CA ILE A 201 67.45 -14.65 24.98
C ILE A 201 66.18 -15.43 24.65
N ALA A 202 65.21 -14.80 23.99
CA ALA A 202 63.96 -15.43 23.59
C ALA A 202 63.52 -15.07 22.18
N ASP A 203 62.85 -16.03 21.56
CA ASP A 203 62.17 -15.83 20.28
C ASP A 203 61.11 -14.74 20.37
N SER A 204 60.90 -14.04 19.25
CA SER A 204 59.89 -12.99 19.12
C SER A 204 58.48 -13.44 19.53
N ARG A 205 58.16 -14.74 19.39
CA ARG A 205 56.89 -15.33 19.83
C ARG A 205 56.69 -15.24 21.34
N ILE A 206 57.73 -15.51 22.14
CA ILE A 206 57.67 -15.48 23.60
C ILE A 206 57.51 -14.04 24.08
N ILE A 207 58.25 -13.11 23.47
CA ILE A 207 58.14 -11.67 23.77
C ILE A 207 56.72 -11.17 23.46
N HIS A 208 56.17 -11.53 22.30
CA HIS A 208 54.80 -11.16 21.92
C HIS A 208 53.75 -11.74 22.88
N GLU A 209 53.90 -13.00 23.30
CA GLU A 209 52.99 -13.61 24.28
C GLU A 209 53.03 -12.89 25.64
N LEU A 210 54.20 -12.42 26.08
CA LEU A 210 54.35 -11.67 27.33
C LEU A 210 53.71 -10.28 27.26
N ILE A 211 53.72 -9.64 26.08
CA ILE A 211 53.06 -8.36 25.81
C ILE A 211 51.53 -8.55 25.82
N GLU A 212 51.01 -9.56 25.13
CA GLU A 212 49.56 -9.86 25.10
C GLU A 212 49.00 -10.15 26.49
N ARG A 213 49.78 -10.86 27.32
CA ARG A 213 49.43 -11.12 28.73
C ARG A 213 49.56 -9.88 29.62
N GLY A 214 50.09 -8.78 29.10
CA GLY A 214 50.28 -7.52 29.83
C GLY A 214 51.33 -7.60 30.95
N VAL A 215 52.28 -8.53 30.88
CA VAL A 215 53.35 -8.66 31.88
C VAL A 215 54.48 -7.66 31.61
N ILE A 216 54.70 -7.35 30.34
CA ILE A 216 55.75 -6.44 29.85
C ILE A 216 55.15 -5.40 28.90
N LEU A 217 55.82 -4.27 28.79
CA LEU A 217 55.46 -3.14 27.93
C LEU A 217 56.66 -2.80 27.06
N ILE A 218 56.44 -2.47 25.78
CA ILE A 218 57.48 -1.92 24.91
C ILE A 218 57.38 -0.40 24.98
N ILE A 219 58.48 0.27 25.30
CA ILE A 219 58.62 1.73 25.30
C ILE A 219 59.87 2.05 24.50
N GLY A 220 59.68 2.50 23.25
CA GLY A 220 60.75 2.70 22.28
C GLY A 220 61.62 1.43 22.12
N PRO A 221 62.95 1.53 22.26
CA PRO A 221 63.86 0.37 22.10
C PRO A 221 63.93 -0.53 23.35
N TYR A 222 63.12 -0.27 24.39
CA TYR A 222 63.18 -0.99 25.66
C TYR A 222 61.92 -1.80 25.94
N ILE A 223 62.11 -2.94 26.59
CA ILE A 223 61.09 -3.76 27.23
C ILE A 223 61.13 -3.46 28.73
N VAL A 224 59.99 -3.07 29.28
CA VAL A 224 59.84 -2.71 30.68
C VAL A 224 58.81 -3.64 31.32
N SER A 225 59.09 -4.15 32.52
CA SER A 225 58.05 -4.88 33.24
C SER A 225 56.92 -3.93 33.66
N LYS A 226 55.68 -4.40 33.59
CA LYS A 226 54.53 -3.57 33.96
C LYS A 226 54.60 -3.09 35.41
N GLU A 227 55.11 -3.95 36.30
CA GLU A 227 55.34 -3.62 37.71
C GLU A 227 56.34 -2.48 37.88
N TYR A 228 57.51 -2.58 37.24
CA TYR A 228 58.53 -1.54 37.31
C TYR A 228 58.04 -0.22 36.69
N TYR A 229 57.35 -0.29 35.55
CA TYR A 229 56.76 0.89 34.92
C TYR A 229 55.77 1.60 35.84
N ASN A 230 54.90 0.85 36.52
CA ASN A 230 53.94 1.42 37.48
C ASN A 230 54.64 2.06 38.68
N GLN A 231 55.68 1.42 39.22
CA GLN A 231 56.49 1.99 40.31
C GLN A 231 57.17 3.28 39.87
N PHE A 232 57.67 3.32 38.64
CA PHE A 232 58.27 4.51 38.07
C PHE A 232 57.25 5.63 37.83
N LYS A 233 56.05 5.33 37.30
CA LYS A 233 54.96 6.30 37.13
C LYS A 233 54.57 7.00 38.43
N ARG A 234 54.62 6.30 39.58
CA ARG A 234 54.31 6.88 40.90
C ARG A 234 55.30 7.98 41.34
N LYS A 235 56.47 8.07 40.72
CA LYS A 235 57.44 9.13 40.98
C LYS A 235 57.09 10.46 40.31
N PHE A 236 56.14 10.46 39.37
CA PHE A 236 55.70 11.68 38.70
C PHE A 236 54.67 12.44 39.55
N PRO A 237 54.70 13.79 39.54
CA PRO A 237 55.60 14.66 38.77
C PRO A 237 57.04 14.68 39.32
N ILE A 238 58.03 14.61 38.43
CA ILE A 238 59.46 14.61 38.81
C ILE A 238 60.03 16.01 38.56
N PRO A 239 60.48 16.77 39.57
CA PRO A 239 61.09 18.07 39.35
C PRO A 239 62.39 17.96 38.51
N LEU A 240 62.68 18.95 37.67
CA LEU A 240 63.88 18.95 36.81
C LEU A 240 65.18 18.81 37.64
N SER A 241 65.19 19.40 38.84
CA SER A 241 66.30 19.31 39.79
C SER A 241 66.54 17.89 40.32
N GLU A 242 65.52 17.02 40.27
CA GLU A 242 65.56 15.65 40.79
C GLU A 242 65.87 14.60 39.72
N GLU A 243 65.97 14.97 38.44
CA GLU A 243 66.41 14.08 37.36
C GLU A 243 67.79 13.43 37.67
N ARG A 244 68.65 14.18 38.35
CA ARG A 244 69.97 13.72 38.79
C ARG A 244 69.91 12.65 39.88
N LYS A 245 68.82 12.57 40.64
CA LYS A 245 68.59 11.56 41.68
C LYS A 245 68.05 10.24 41.12
N LEU A 246 67.53 10.23 39.90
CA LEU A 246 67.06 9.02 39.24
C LEU A 246 68.21 8.04 38.95
N ASN A 247 67.92 6.74 39.06
CA ASN A 247 68.86 5.70 38.66
C ASN A 247 69.15 5.78 37.15
N SER A 248 70.28 5.24 36.70
CA SER A 248 70.69 5.24 35.30
C SER A 248 69.61 4.68 34.36
N LEU A 249 68.95 3.58 34.76
CA LEU A 249 67.86 2.95 34.01
C LEU A 249 66.59 3.81 34.00
N GLU A 250 66.24 4.41 35.13
CA GLU A 250 65.09 5.32 35.24
C GLU A 250 65.26 6.57 34.39
N ARG A 251 66.49 7.11 34.36
CA ARG A 251 66.83 8.25 33.52
C ARG A 251 66.77 7.89 32.03
N LYS A 252 67.22 6.69 31.64
CA LYS A 252 67.05 6.18 30.27
C LYS A 252 65.57 6.04 29.92
N LEU A 253 64.78 5.42 30.80
CA LEU A 253 63.35 5.26 30.61
C LEU A 253 62.63 6.60 30.49
N LEU A 254 62.94 7.58 31.36
CA LEU A 254 62.40 8.94 31.29
C LEU A 254 62.70 9.62 29.94
N LYS A 255 63.94 9.53 29.46
CA LYS A 255 64.33 10.11 28.17
C LYS A 255 63.54 9.50 27.01
N VAL A 256 63.34 8.18 27.03
CA VAL A 256 62.56 7.49 26.00
C VAL A 256 61.09 7.83 26.12
N MET A 257 60.55 7.95 27.34
CA MET A 257 59.17 8.41 27.54
C MET A 257 58.95 9.83 27.01
N LEU A 258 59.95 10.72 27.10
CA LEU A 258 59.89 12.05 26.50
C LEU A 258 59.92 12.00 24.96
N SER A 259 60.77 11.14 24.37
CA SER A 259 60.85 11.01 22.91
C SER A 259 59.62 10.35 22.30
N GLU A 260 59.02 9.38 23.00
CA GLU A 260 57.80 8.67 22.59
C GLU A 260 56.52 9.44 22.91
N GLY A 261 56.62 10.64 23.51
CA GLY A 261 55.45 11.46 23.85
C GLY A 261 54.58 10.86 24.95
N LEU A 262 55.15 10.05 25.85
CA LEU A 262 54.48 9.51 27.04
C LEU A 262 54.65 10.42 28.27
N ALA A 263 55.63 11.33 28.21
CA ALA A 263 55.88 12.35 29.21
C ALA A 263 56.23 13.68 28.54
N TYR A 264 56.09 14.78 29.26
CA TYR A 264 56.44 16.13 28.82
C TYR A 264 56.99 16.97 29.97
N ILE A 265 57.65 18.07 29.63
CA ILE A 265 58.13 19.06 30.62
C ILE A 265 57.04 20.12 30.80
N HIS A 266 56.51 20.22 32.01
CA HIS A 266 55.51 21.21 32.37
C HIS A 266 56.17 22.48 32.94
N GLY A 267 55.96 23.61 32.26
CA GLY A 267 56.41 24.93 32.72
C GLY A 267 57.92 25.06 32.93
N GLY A 268 58.73 24.20 32.30
CA GLY A 268 60.20 24.17 32.47
C GLY A 268 60.67 23.74 33.87
N LYS A 269 59.79 23.22 34.72
CA LYS A 269 60.08 22.94 36.14
C LYS A 269 60.04 21.47 36.51
N GLU A 270 59.16 20.69 35.87
CA GLU A 270 58.94 19.29 36.23
C GLU A 270 58.50 18.46 35.03
N TYR A 271 58.80 17.16 35.09
CA TYR A 271 58.31 16.16 34.15
C TYR A 271 56.95 15.65 34.60
N ARG A 272 55.99 15.59 33.66
CA ARG A 272 54.66 15.02 33.86
C ARG A 272 54.38 13.94 32.81
N ILE A 273 53.56 12.97 33.16
CA ILE A 273 53.08 11.93 32.24
C ILE A 273 51.85 12.41 31.48
N ILE A 274 51.68 11.91 30.26
CA ILE A 274 50.48 12.08 29.44
C ILE A 274 49.57 10.89 29.78
N GLU A 275 48.36 11.17 30.26
CA GLU A 275 47.32 10.16 30.51
C GLU A 275 46.52 9.86 29.23
#